data_AF-A0A6L4Z8J7-F1
#
_entry.id   AF-A0A6L4Z8J7-F1
#
_cell.length_a   1.000
_cell.length_b   1.000
_cell.length_c   1.000
_cell.angle_alpha   90.00
_cell.angle_beta   90.00
_cell.angle_gamma   90.00
#
_symmetry.space_group_name_H-M   'P 1'
#
loop_
_entity.id
_entity.type
_entity.pdbx_description
1 polymer ?
#
loop_
_entity_poly.entity_id
_entity_poly.type
_entity_poly.pdbx_seq_one_letter_code
_entity_poly.pdbx_strand_id
1 'polypeptide(L)'
;MEWQQSEILNQPGTRPQDNVELNAATIVNMDGNTETWSWEKAYGGRAKGSDSIQNGIIQLINLKSPERHFVIGEEGATWKPFTFGAREGFSTIPCWNHWPVAQLPNEGRVAPAADRPSSACVGTLYPVKHKTEKPGMMMGRNLYGMTAKPAAELAILARSWNFAPELTTKSSGFENMGYNKNQRAYLLRKTGETQQLEMTIAASAKSPVSNLAVIVENWGQKPVVLKLNGKPLSEGKDFSIGIRKDLIGNSLLLWLPVENMSKVDVELIEK
;
A
#
# COMPACT_ATOMS: atom_id res chain seq x y z
N MET A 1 17.91 -7.74 -10.17
CA MET A 1 17.29 -6.58 -10.84
C MET A 1 16.18 -6.04 -9.97
N GLU A 2 16.36 -4.79 -9.58
CA GLU A 2 15.46 -3.94 -8.81
C GLU A 2 14.29 -3.49 -9.68
N TRP A 3 13.08 -3.43 -9.10
CA TRP A 3 11.83 -3.14 -9.80
C TRP A 3 11.12 -1.90 -9.27
N GLN A 4 11.57 -1.38 -8.12
CA GLN A 4 11.02 -0.21 -7.45
C GLN A 4 12.10 0.36 -6.51
N GLN A 5 12.03 1.65 -6.24
CA GLN A 5 12.84 2.35 -5.25
C GLN A 5 11.95 3.41 -4.58
N SER A 6 12.06 3.53 -3.26
CA SER A 6 11.42 4.61 -2.51
C SER A 6 12.36 5.81 -2.44
N GLU A 7 12.37 6.59 -3.51
CA GLU A 7 13.18 7.81 -3.64
C GLU A 7 12.58 8.97 -2.84
N ILE A 8 13.41 9.59 -2.01
CA ILE A 8 13.12 10.83 -1.28
C ILE A 8 13.69 12.00 -2.09
N LEU A 9 12.87 13.01 -2.35
CA LEU A 9 13.31 14.23 -3.01
C LEU A 9 13.79 15.27 -2.00
N ASN A 10 14.90 15.93 -2.33
CA ASN A 10 15.48 17.02 -1.54
C ASN A 10 15.55 18.27 -2.41
N GLN A 11 15.07 19.39 -1.86
CA GLN A 11 15.20 20.69 -2.54
C GLN A 11 16.64 21.22 -2.48
N PRO A 12 17.03 22.12 -3.40
CA PRO A 12 18.27 22.88 -3.26
C PRO A 12 18.38 23.53 -1.87
N GLY A 13 19.59 23.57 -1.34
CA GLY A 13 19.93 24.03 -0.01
C GLY A 13 19.84 22.97 1.09
N THR A 14 19.32 21.77 0.79
CA THR A 14 19.11 20.70 1.79
C THR A 14 19.85 19.42 1.49
N ARG A 15 20.06 18.62 2.54
CA ARG A 15 20.59 17.25 2.52
C ARG A 15 19.49 16.27 2.91
N PRO A 16 19.68 14.95 2.66
CA PRO A 16 18.69 13.95 3.07
C PRO A 16 18.32 14.02 4.56
N GLN A 17 19.29 14.29 5.43
CA GLN A 17 19.09 14.41 6.88
C GLN A 17 18.23 15.63 7.27
N ASP A 18 18.01 16.58 6.36
CA ASP A 18 17.08 17.70 6.60
C ASP A 18 15.63 17.26 6.40
N ASN A 19 15.38 16.23 5.59
CA ASN A 19 14.04 15.75 5.20
C ASN A 19 13.66 14.41 5.85
N VAL A 20 14.65 13.60 6.25
CA VAL A 20 14.49 12.26 6.82
C VAL A 20 15.25 12.15 8.12
N GLU A 21 14.69 11.42 9.08
CA GLU A 21 15.36 11.11 10.34
C GLU A 21 16.61 10.23 10.12
N LEU A 22 17.57 10.29 11.03
CA LEU A 22 18.73 9.38 10.98
C LEU A 22 18.30 7.93 11.18
N ASN A 23 17.29 7.67 12.03
CA ASN A 23 16.57 6.41 12.08
C ASN A 23 15.63 6.29 10.87
N ALA A 24 16.22 6.23 9.67
CA ALA A 24 15.56 6.61 8.42
C ALA A 24 14.53 5.60 7.90
N ALA A 25 14.62 4.33 8.27
CA ALA A 25 13.67 3.31 7.84
C ALA A 25 13.18 2.47 9.03
N THR A 26 11.88 2.16 9.02
CA THR A 26 11.28 1.17 9.92
C THR A 26 10.69 0.05 9.08
N ILE A 27 11.14 -1.17 9.35
CA ILE A 27 10.69 -2.39 8.71
C ILE A 27 9.68 -3.07 9.62
N VAL A 28 8.57 -3.52 9.06
CA VAL A 28 7.48 -4.13 9.81
C VAL A 28 7.12 -5.47 9.18
N ASN A 29 6.83 -6.47 10.02
CA ASN A 29 6.29 -7.75 9.58
C ASN A 29 4.76 -7.77 9.71
N MET A 30 4.12 -8.84 9.25
CA MET A 30 2.66 -8.94 9.34
C MET A 30 2.11 -9.18 10.75
N ASP A 31 2.95 -9.39 11.76
CA ASP A 31 2.54 -9.45 13.17
C ASP A 31 2.52 -8.07 13.84
N GLY A 32 3.08 -7.05 13.18
CA GLY A 32 3.24 -5.70 13.75
C GLY A 32 4.53 -5.49 14.52
N ASN A 33 5.44 -6.48 14.54
CA ASN A 33 6.79 -6.30 15.06
C ASN A 33 7.55 -5.32 14.16
N THR A 34 8.50 -4.59 14.74
CA THR A 34 9.23 -3.55 14.03
C THR A 34 10.74 -3.69 14.20
N GLU A 35 11.49 -3.42 13.13
CA GLU A 35 12.94 -3.20 13.16
C GLU A 35 13.26 -1.81 12.60
N THR A 36 13.98 -0.98 13.34
CA THR A 36 14.40 0.34 12.89
C THR A 36 15.85 0.32 12.42
N TRP A 37 16.11 1.00 11.30
CA TRP A 37 17.42 1.15 10.69
C TRP A 37 17.89 2.60 10.76
N SER A 38 19.15 2.78 11.11
CA SER A 38 19.81 4.07 11.31
C SER A 38 20.94 4.30 10.31
N TRP A 39 20.98 5.52 9.76
CA TRP A 39 22.03 6.08 8.91
C TRP A 39 22.91 7.08 9.67
N GLU A 40 23.08 6.93 10.99
CA GLU A 40 24.15 7.61 11.74
C GLU A 40 25.54 7.35 11.12
N LYS A 41 25.70 6.20 10.46
CA LYS A 41 26.85 5.85 9.63
C LYS A 41 26.41 5.55 8.20
N ALA A 42 27.34 5.66 7.26
CA ALA A 42 27.09 5.35 5.86
C ALA A 42 26.52 3.92 5.69
N TYR A 43 25.63 3.76 4.70
CA TYR A 43 25.02 2.48 4.30
C TYR A 43 24.03 1.85 5.28
N GLY A 44 23.82 2.53 6.41
CA GLY A 44 22.84 2.13 7.38
C GLY A 44 23.21 0.87 8.14
N GLY A 45 22.60 0.73 9.31
CA GLY A 45 22.62 -0.48 10.11
C GLY A 45 21.41 -0.51 11.01
N ARG A 46 21.06 -1.68 11.52
CA ARG A 46 20.01 -1.80 12.53
C ARG A 46 20.31 -0.83 13.69
N ALA A 47 19.32 -0.02 14.05
CA ALA A 47 19.44 0.98 15.10
C ALA A 47 19.71 0.30 16.45
N LYS A 48 20.44 0.99 17.33
CA LYS A 48 20.74 0.48 18.67
C LYS A 48 19.43 0.19 19.42
N GLY A 49 19.32 -1.02 19.98
CA GLY A 49 18.13 -1.46 20.72
C GLY A 49 16.97 -1.94 19.85
N SER A 50 17.13 -1.97 18.52
CA SER A 50 16.16 -2.60 17.63
C SER A 50 16.39 -4.10 17.55
N ASP A 51 15.30 -4.87 17.64
CA ASP A 51 15.32 -6.30 17.39
C ASP A 51 15.43 -6.61 15.89
N SER A 52 15.93 -7.81 15.57
CA SER A 52 15.96 -8.28 14.19
C SER A 52 14.58 -8.85 13.86
N ILE A 53 14.05 -8.46 12.70
CA ILE A 53 12.75 -8.92 12.23
C ILE A 53 12.90 -9.96 11.13
N GLN A 54 12.05 -10.98 11.19
CA GLN A 54 11.87 -11.93 10.10
C GLN A 54 10.64 -11.54 9.29
N ASN A 55 10.69 -11.77 7.98
CA ASN A 55 9.58 -11.48 7.05
C ASN A 55 9.12 -10.01 7.12
N GLY A 56 10.08 -9.08 7.19
CA GLY A 56 9.86 -7.65 7.11
C GLY A 56 9.45 -7.21 5.71
N ILE A 57 8.15 -7.36 5.38
CA ILE A 57 7.59 -7.06 4.06
C ILE A 57 7.05 -5.63 3.93
N ILE A 58 7.17 -4.82 4.98
CA ILE A 58 6.65 -3.44 5.02
C ILE A 58 7.84 -2.52 5.29
N GLN A 59 8.03 -1.52 4.45
CA GLN A 59 9.00 -0.45 4.65
C GLN A 59 8.25 0.85 4.92
N LEU A 60 8.59 1.54 6.00
CA LEU A 60 8.18 2.92 6.27
C LEU A 60 9.44 3.79 6.29
N ILE A 61 9.44 4.85 5.49
CA ILE A 61 10.49 5.87 5.54
C ILE A 61 10.13 6.90 6.59
N ASN A 62 11.00 7.07 7.58
CA ASN A 62 10.83 8.04 8.66
C ASN A 62 11.21 9.44 8.18
N LEU A 63 10.34 10.01 7.36
CA LEU A 63 10.38 11.43 7.01
C LEU A 63 10.18 12.28 8.27
N LYS A 64 10.70 13.52 8.27
CA LYS A 64 10.36 14.52 9.30
C LYS A 64 8.94 15.07 9.15
N SER A 65 8.32 14.86 7.99
CA SER A 65 6.89 15.07 7.77
C SER A 65 6.06 14.13 8.66
N PRO A 66 4.92 14.57 9.21
CA PRO A 66 3.99 13.67 9.90
C PRO A 66 3.53 12.52 9.00
N GLU A 67 3.24 12.83 7.73
CA GLU A 67 2.86 11.83 6.72
C GLU A 67 4.12 11.16 6.16
N ARG A 68 4.30 9.88 6.47
CA ARG A 68 5.48 9.07 6.14
C ARG A 68 5.15 8.08 5.04
N HIS A 69 6.00 8.02 4.01
CA HIS A 69 5.83 7.10 2.89
C HIS A 69 6.05 5.66 3.32
N PHE A 70 5.17 4.75 2.89
CA PHE A 70 5.35 3.32 3.08
C PHE A 70 5.21 2.53 1.77
N VAL A 71 5.83 1.36 1.78
CA VAL A 71 5.66 0.29 0.80
C VAL A 71 5.34 -0.99 1.52
N ILE A 72 4.27 -1.68 1.12
CA ILE A 72 3.90 -3.02 1.58
C ILE A 72 4.09 -3.98 0.40
N GLY A 73 4.88 -5.02 0.61
CA GLY A 73 5.14 -6.08 -0.36
C GLY A 73 4.20 -7.26 -0.17
N GLU A 74 4.11 -8.10 -1.21
CA GLU A 74 3.45 -9.39 -1.06
C GLU A 74 4.17 -10.26 -0.02
N GLU A 75 3.46 -11.22 0.58
CA GLU A 75 4.11 -12.24 1.42
C GLU A 75 5.28 -12.89 0.65
N GLY A 76 6.47 -12.88 1.25
CA GLY A 76 7.73 -13.31 0.62
C GLY A 76 8.55 -12.18 0.00
N ALA A 77 8.07 -10.93 -0.01
CA ALA A 77 8.88 -9.76 -0.33
C ALA A 77 10.05 -9.62 0.66
N THR A 78 11.13 -8.98 0.24
CA THR A 78 12.31 -8.79 1.09
C THR A 78 12.81 -7.37 0.99
N TRP A 79 13.21 -6.80 2.11
CA TRP A 79 13.83 -5.47 2.15
C TRP A 79 15.35 -5.57 2.28
N LYS A 80 16.08 -4.66 1.64
CA LYS A 80 17.52 -4.49 1.85
C LYS A 80 17.91 -3.01 1.91
N PRO A 81 18.89 -2.63 2.76
CA PRO A 81 19.44 -1.29 2.79
C PRO A 81 20.27 -1.02 1.52
N PHE A 82 20.38 0.25 1.13
CA PHE A 82 21.33 0.67 0.11
C PHE A 82 22.76 0.73 0.67
N THR A 83 23.73 0.22 -0.10
CA THR A 83 25.13 0.10 0.33
C THR A 83 26.11 0.90 -0.51
N PHE A 84 25.63 1.90 -1.26
CA PHE A 84 26.48 2.82 -2.04
C PHE A 84 25.83 4.21 -2.09
N GLY A 85 26.60 5.22 -2.51
CA GLY A 85 26.08 6.57 -2.76
C GLY A 85 26.13 7.53 -1.57
N ALA A 86 26.64 7.10 -0.42
CA ALA A 86 26.97 8.00 0.69
C ALA A 86 28.25 8.80 0.39
N ARG A 87 28.40 9.99 0.98
CA ARG A 87 29.55 10.86 0.76
C ARG A 87 30.06 11.44 2.07
N GLU A 88 31.31 11.12 2.41
CA GLU A 88 32.00 11.68 3.57
C GLU A 88 31.99 13.21 3.56
N GLY A 89 31.80 13.81 4.73
CA GLY A 89 31.69 15.26 4.91
C GLY A 89 30.37 15.88 4.42
N PHE A 90 29.51 15.13 3.71
CA PHE A 90 28.25 15.63 3.18
C PHE A 90 27.03 14.90 3.76
N SER A 91 26.88 13.61 3.47
CA SER A 91 25.71 12.81 3.84
C SER A 91 26.07 11.34 4.05
N THR A 92 25.61 10.78 5.18
CA THR A 92 25.63 9.34 5.47
C THR A 92 24.53 8.58 4.74
N ILE A 93 23.39 9.22 4.48
CA ILE A 93 22.31 8.68 3.63
C ILE A 93 22.73 8.79 2.16
N PRO A 94 22.61 7.72 1.35
CA PRO A 94 22.86 7.78 -0.08
C PRO A 94 22.13 8.93 -0.76
N CYS A 95 22.85 9.71 -1.56
CA CYS A 95 22.30 10.93 -2.16
C CYS A 95 22.88 11.18 -3.54
N TRP A 96 22.01 11.41 -4.52
CA TRP A 96 22.38 11.59 -5.91
C TRP A 96 21.74 12.83 -6.51
N ASN A 97 22.39 13.43 -7.50
CA ASN A 97 21.83 14.57 -8.25
C ASN A 97 21.75 14.34 -9.77
N HIS A 98 21.78 13.07 -10.20
CA HIS A 98 21.50 12.68 -11.58
C HIS A 98 20.00 12.70 -11.90
N TRP A 99 19.18 12.41 -10.90
CA TRP A 99 17.73 12.57 -10.94
C TRP A 99 17.35 13.46 -9.73
N PRO A 100 16.31 14.34 -9.81
CA PRO A 100 15.29 14.44 -10.87
C PRO A 100 15.59 15.39 -12.03
N VAL A 101 16.71 16.13 -12.02
CA VAL A 101 16.90 17.27 -12.94
C VAL A 101 18.07 17.16 -13.91
N ALA A 102 18.94 16.14 -13.82
CA ALA A 102 20.08 16.11 -14.74
C ALA A 102 19.63 15.80 -16.17
N GLN A 103 20.10 16.62 -17.11
CA GLN A 103 19.83 16.45 -18.54
C GLN A 103 20.94 15.68 -19.26
N LEU A 104 22.04 15.41 -18.56
CA LEU A 104 23.15 14.62 -19.08
C LEU A 104 22.97 13.16 -18.64
N PRO A 105 23.25 12.16 -19.51
CA PRO A 105 23.31 10.77 -19.09
C PRO A 105 24.42 10.60 -18.04
N ASN A 106 24.03 10.52 -16.77
CA ASN A 106 24.97 10.40 -15.65
C ASN A 106 24.40 9.52 -14.53
N GLU A 107 24.22 8.23 -14.82
CA GLU A 107 23.74 7.27 -13.83
C GLU A 107 24.56 7.33 -12.52
N GLY A 108 23.87 7.40 -11.38
CA GLY A 108 24.50 7.22 -10.07
C GLY A 108 25.43 8.34 -9.62
N ARG A 109 25.39 9.55 -10.22
CA ARG A 109 26.20 10.69 -9.75
C ARG A 109 25.83 11.07 -8.31
N VAL A 110 26.75 10.82 -7.38
CA VAL A 110 26.62 11.19 -5.96
C VAL A 110 26.64 12.71 -5.82
N ALA A 111 25.69 13.25 -5.04
CA ALA A 111 25.57 14.68 -4.81
C ALA A 111 26.81 15.19 -4.02
N PRO A 112 27.58 16.16 -4.56
CA PRO A 112 28.75 16.69 -3.87
C PRO A 112 28.43 17.77 -2.84
N ALA A 113 27.29 18.43 -3.01
CA ALA A 113 26.82 19.57 -2.24
C ALA A 113 25.29 19.64 -2.36
N ALA A 114 24.68 20.51 -1.55
CA ALA A 114 23.24 20.75 -1.53
C ALA A 114 22.81 21.82 -2.55
N ASP A 115 23.63 22.20 -3.53
CA ASP A 115 23.36 23.33 -4.43
C ASP A 115 22.28 23.06 -5.50
N ARG A 116 21.81 21.81 -5.61
CA ARG A 116 20.86 21.35 -6.63
C ARG A 116 19.82 20.41 -6.02
N PRO A 117 18.67 20.21 -6.68
CA PRO A 117 17.77 19.13 -6.30
C PRO A 117 18.50 17.79 -6.32
N SER A 118 18.23 16.96 -5.34
CA SER A 118 18.84 15.64 -5.22
C SER A 118 17.80 14.61 -4.78
N SER A 119 18.07 13.34 -5.03
CA SER A 119 17.29 12.23 -4.51
C SER A 119 18.10 11.41 -3.52
N ALA A 120 17.41 10.70 -2.63
CA ALA A 120 18.00 9.82 -1.65
C ALA A 120 17.18 8.56 -1.49
N CYS A 121 17.86 7.44 -1.25
CA CYS A 121 17.22 6.16 -1.01
C CYS A 121 17.92 5.44 0.13
N VAL A 122 17.14 4.93 1.07
CA VAL A 122 17.63 4.23 2.25
C VAL A 122 17.58 2.71 2.07
N GLY A 123 16.76 2.22 1.16
CA GLY A 123 16.62 0.79 0.93
C GLY A 123 15.51 0.47 -0.04
N THR A 124 15.50 -0.76 -0.50
CA THR A 124 14.53 -1.27 -1.45
C THR A 124 13.81 -2.47 -0.90
N LEU A 125 12.48 -2.43 -1.00
CA LEU A 125 11.62 -3.58 -0.87
C LEU A 125 11.50 -4.31 -2.23
N TYR A 126 12.16 -5.45 -2.36
CA TYR A 126 12.09 -6.29 -3.55
C TYR A 126 10.73 -7.01 -3.60
N PRO A 127 9.94 -6.81 -4.67
CA PRO A 127 8.66 -7.48 -4.80
C PRO A 127 8.84 -8.97 -5.10
N VAL A 128 7.83 -9.76 -4.74
CA VAL A 128 7.68 -11.13 -5.24
C VAL A 128 7.43 -11.09 -6.74
N LYS A 129 8.08 -11.99 -7.49
CA LYS A 129 8.00 -12.04 -8.94
C LYS A 129 7.16 -13.21 -9.39
N HIS A 130 6.09 -12.93 -10.12
CA HIS A 130 5.17 -13.90 -10.69
C HIS A 130 5.35 -13.99 -12.19
N LYS A 131 5.31 -15.20 -12.75
CA LYS A 131 5.18 -15.38 -14.20
C LYS A 131 3.77 -14.97 -14.61
N THR A 132 3.64 -14.33 -15.76
CA THR A 132 2.33 -14.07 -16.38
C THR A 132 2.07 -15.10 -17.48
N GLU A 133 0.84 -15.14 -17.98
CA GLU A 133 0.48 -15.96 -19.14
C GLU A 133 1.21 -15.53 -20.42
N LYS A 134 1.66 -14.27 -20.49
CA LYS A 134 2.43 -13.75 -21.62
C LYS A 134 3.90 -14.18 -21.51
N PRO A 135 4.45 -14.90 -22.50
CA PRO A 135 5.85 -15.33 -22.48
C PRO A 135 6.81 -14.16 -22.29
N GLY A 136 7.78 -14.33 -21.39
CA GLY A 136 8.81 -13.31 -21.09
C GLY A 136 8.33 -12.15 -20.22
N MET A 137 7.03 -12.07 -19.87
CA MET A 137 6.50 -11.04 -19.00
C MET A 137 6.34 -11.56 -17.56
N MET A 138 6.92 -10.80 -16.64
CA MET A 138 6.86 -11.03 -15.20
C MET A 138 6.02 -9.91 -14.54
N MET A 139 5.41 -10.18 -13.40
CA MET A 139 4.66 -9.21 -12.62
C MET A 139 5.14 -9.22 -11.16
N GLY A 140 5.25 -8.03 -10.57
CA GLY A 140 5.50 -7.85 -9.14
C GLY A 140 4.54 -6.80 -8.61
N ARG A 141 4.12 -6.94 -7.35
CA ARG A 141 3.07 -6.11 -6.75
C ARG A 141 3.53 -5.60 -5.40
N ASN A 142 3.35 -4.30 -5.20
CA ASN A 142 3.53 -3.62 -3.93
C ASN A 142 2.39 -2.61 -3.77
N LEU A 143 2.00 -2.33 -2.53
CA LEU A 143 1.07 -1.28 -2.16
C LEU A 143 1.87 -0.09 -1.60
N TYR A 144 1.62 1.10 -2.14
CA TYR A 144 2.28 2.34 -1.75
C TYR A 144 1.29 3.27 -1.08
N GLY A 145 1.75 4.08 -0.14
CA GLY A 145 0.92 5.10 0.49
C GLY A 145 1.71 6.00 1.43
N MET A 146 0.97 6.81 2.18
CA MET A 146 1.49 7.65 3.25
C MET A 146 0.66 7.45 4.51
N THR A 147 1.30 7.59 5.67
CA THR A 147 0.62 7.46 6.96
C THR A 147 1.28 8.31 8.04
N ALA A 148 0.46 8.94 8.89
CA ALA A 148 0.87 9.49 10.18
C ALA A 148 0.77 8.48 11.34
N LYS A 149 0.15 7.31 11.11
CA LYS A 149 -0.03 6.29 12.14
C LYS A 149 1.31 5.61 12.53
N PRO A 150 1.38 4.98 13.70
CA PRO A 150 2.49 4.10 14.07
C PRO A 150 2.77 3.03 13.01
N ALA A 151 4.05 2.69 12.81
CA ALA A 151 4.48 1.75 11.77
C ALA A 151 3.83 0.36 11.94
N ALA A 152 3.70 -0.11 13.18
CA ALA A 152 3.08 -1.40 13.51
C ALA A 152 1.63 -1.55 13.00
N GLU A 153 0.87 -0.45 12.92
CA GLU A 153 -0.51 -0.48 12.42
C GLU A 153 -0.61 -0.84 10.94
N LEU A 154 0.46 -0.62 10.16
CA LEU A 154 0.51 -1.04 8.75
C LEU A 154 0.37 -2.55 8.56
N ALA A 155 0.66 -3.35 9.60
CA ALA A 155 0.47 -4.79 9.56
C ALA A 155 -1.00 -5.18 9.29
N ILE A 156 -1.97 -4.39 9.76
CA ILE A 156 -3.40 -4.64 9.51
C ILE A 156 -3.72 -4.46 8.02
N LEU A 157 -3.26 -3.35 7.44
CA LEU A 157 -3.40 -3.09 6.01
C LEU A 157 -2.68 -4.18 5.18
N ALA A 158 -1.48 -4.57 5.57
CA ALA A 158 -0.71 -5.62 4.90
C ALA A 158 -1.42 -6.98 4.92
N ARG A 159 -1.97 -7.39 6.07
CA ARG A 159 -2.76 -8.62 6.19
C ARG A 159 -4.04 -8.55 5.36
N SER A 160 -4.76 -7.42 5.38
CA SER A 160 -5.98 -7.24 4.58
C SER A 160 -5.74 -7.38 3.07
N TRP A 161 -4.54 -7.02 2.61
CA TRP A 161 -4.18 -7.07 1.19
C TRP A 161 -3.59 -8.42 0.79
N ASN A 162 -2.74 -9.01 1.64
CA ASN A 162 -2.11 -10.31 1.36
C ASN A 162 -3.05 -11.50 1.58
N PHE A 163 -3.94 -11.40 2.58
CA PHE A 163 -4.87 -12.45 2.99
C PHE A 163 -6.27 -11.87 3.12
N ALA A 164 -6.79 -11.32 2.03
CA ALA A 164 -8.14 -10.75 2.02
C ALA A 164 -9.15 -11.77 2.55
N PRO A 165 -10.02 -11.39 3.51
CA PRO A 165 -11.00 -12.32 4.05
C PRO A 165 -11.96 -12.82 2.98
N GLU A 166 -12.51 -14.01 3.15
CA GLU A 166 -13.50 -14.53 2.21
C GLU A 166 -14.77 -13.66 2.25
N LEU A 167 -15.31 -13.35 1.07
CA LEU A 167 -16.61 -12.72 0.90
C LEU A 167 -17.56 -13.78 0.35
N THR A 168 -18.74 -13.89 0.95
CA THR A 168 -19.83 -14.74 0.46
C THR A 168 -21.08 -13.90 0.23
N THR A 169 -21.84 -14.19 -0.82
CA THR A 169 -23.13 -13.56 -1.08
C THR A 169 -24.25 -14.43 -0.52
N LYS A 170 -25.23 -13.81 0.15
CA LYS A 170 -26.45 -14.48 0.63
C LYS A 170 -27.61 -14.33 -0.33
N SER A 171 -27.60 -13.25 -1.12
CA SER A 171 -28.59 -12.96 -2.15
C SER A 171 -28.33 -13.76 -3.43
N SER A 172 -29.39 -14.32 -4.02
CA SER A 172 -29.37 -14.84 -5.39
C SER A 172 -29.18 -13.71 -6.41
N GLY A 173 -28.71 -14.03 -7.62
CA GLY A 173 -28.58 -13.05 -8.72
C GLY A 173 -27.28 -12.25 -8.70
N PHE A 174 -26.28 -12.72 -7.95
CA PHE A 174 -24.92 -12.20 -7.98
C PHE A 174 -23.90 -13.34 -8.10
N GLU A 175 -22.94 -13.17 -9.01
CA GLU A 175 -21.76 -14.00 -9.15
C GLU A 175 -20.62 -13.36 -8.34
N ASN A 176 -19.95 -14.15 -7.51
CA ASN A 176 -18.76 -13.73 -6.79
C ASN A 176 -17.50 -14.11 -7.57
N MET A 177 -16.79 -13.11 -8.08
CA MET A 177 -15.57 -13.27 -8.87
C MET A 177 -14.29 -13.21 -8.01
N GLY A 178 -14.44 -13.09 -6.69
CA GLY A 178 -13.35 -13.10 -5.72
C GLY A 178 -12.67 -11.75 -5.53
N TYR A 179 -11.53 -11.78 -4.82
CA TYR A 179 -10.76 -10.59 -4.49
C TYR A 179 -9.68 -10.32 -5.54
N ASN A 180 -9.70 -9.13 -6.14
CA ASN A 180 -8.67 -8.70 -7.07
C ASN A 180 -7.59 -7.89 -6.33
N LYS A 181 -6.42 -8.52 -6.13
CA LYS A 181 -5.30 -7.93 -5.41
C LYS A 181 -4.74 -6.65 -6.04
N ASN A 182 -4.85 -6.49 -7.36
CA ASN A 182 -4.35 -5.31 -8.09
C ASN A 182 -5.27 -4.10 -7.89
N GLN A 183 -6.57 -4.34 -7.72
CA GLN A 183 -7.58 -3.31 -7.45
C GLN A 183 -7.83 -3.12 -5.96
N ARG A 184 -7.34 -4.05 -5.12
CA ARG A 184 -7.62 -4.11 -3.68
C ARG A 184 -9.13 -4.09 -3.40
N ALA A 185 -9.91 -4.82 -4.21
CA ALA A 185 -11.36 -4.82 -4.16
C ALA A 185 -11.93 -6.22 -4.44
N TYR A 186 -13.08 -6.52 -3.85
CA TYR A 186 -13.90 -7.67 -4.23
C TYR A 186 -14.66 -7.37 -5.51
N LEU A 187 -14.70 -8.35 -6.42
CA LEU A 187 -15.40 -8.24 -7.68
C LEU A 187 -16.65 -9.12 -7.63
N LEU A 188 -17.79 -8.51 -7.86
CA LEU A 188 -19.08 -9.18 -7.98
C LEU A 188 -19.70 -8.80 -9.33
N ARG A 189 -20.56 -9.65 -9.85
CA ARG A 189 -21.36 -9.35 -11.04
C ARG A 189 -22.83 -9.60 -10.77
N LYS A 190 -23.67 -8.61 -11.06
CA LYS A 190 -25.11 -8.77 -11.04
C LYS A 190 -25.56 -9.59 -12.27
N THR A 191 -26.28 -10.69 -12.02
CA THR A 191 -26.71 -11.64 -13.06
C THR A 191 -28.23 -11.77 -13.20
N GLY A 192 -29.01 -11.18 -12.29
CA GLY A 192 -30.48 -11.20 -12.34
C GLY A 192 -31.13 -9.90 -11.86
N GLU A 193 -32.46 -9.84 -11.88
CA GLU A 193 -33.26 -8.66 -11.51
C GLU A 193 -33.48 -8.51 -9.99
N THR A 194 -32.44 -8.74 -9.19
CA THR A 194 -32.49 -8.50 -7.74
C THR A 194 -32.22 -7.02 -7.43
N GLN A 195 -32.87 -6.51 -6.38
CA GLN A 195 -32.69 -5.15 -5.88
C GLN A 195 -31.81 -5.10 -4.63
N GLN A 196 -31.40 -6.25 -4.10
CA GLN A 196 -30.71 -6.34 -2.82
C GLN A 196 -29.51 -7.28 -2.92
N LEU A 197 -28.34 -6.76 -2.58
CA LEU A 197 -27.12 -7.52 -2.40
C LEU A 197 -26.82 -7.64 -0.90
N GLU A 198 -26.83 -8.87 -0.40
CA GLU A 198 -26.38 -9.20 0.94
C GLU A 198 -25.07 -9.97 0.86
N MET A 199 -24.07 -9.52 1.61
CA MET A 199 -22.75 -10.14 1.63
C MET A 199 -22.19 -10.20 3.05
N THR A 200 -21.46 -11.27 3.32
CA THR A 200 -20.74 -11.49 4.57
C THR A 200 -19.26 -11.63 4.27
N ILE A 201 -18.44 -10.84 4.98
CA ILE A 201 -16.99 -10.91 4.94
C ILE A 201 -16.51 -11.61 6.22
N ALA A 202 -15.82 -12.73 6.06
CA ALA A 202 -15.29 -13.56 7.15
C ALA A 202 -13.98 -12.98 7.73
N ALA A 203 -14.03 -11.72 8.19
CA ALA A 203 -12.87 -11.05 8.73
C ALA A 203 -12.38 -11.69 10.04
N SER A 204 -11.06 -11.71 10.22
CA SER A 204 -10.38 -12.22 11.41
C SER A 204 -9.12 -11.40 11.70
N ALA A 205 -8.44 -11.68 12.81
CA ALA A 205 -7.13 -11.06 13.08
C ALA A 205 -6.08 -11.37 11.99
N LYS A 206 -6.14 -12.57 11.39
CA LYS A 206 -5.23 -13.03 10.31
C LYS A 206 -5.61 -12.47 8.94
N SER A 207 -6.90 -12.28 8.71
CA SER A 207 -7.48 -11.77 7.46
C SER A 207 -8.45 -10.64 7.77
N PRO A 208 -7.96 -9.46 8.19
CA PRO A 208 -8.82 -8.37 8.62
C PRO A 208 -9.45 -7.66 7.42
N VAL A 209 -10.58 -6.99 7.67
CA VAL A 209 -11.06 -5.92 6.79
C VAL A 209 -10.33 -4.64 7.15
N SER A 210 -9.84 -3.93 6.15
CA SER A 210 -9.34 -2.56 6.25
C SER A 210 -9.75 -1.85 4.97
N ASN A 211 -10.43 -0.71 5.04
CA ASN A 211 -10.87 0.06 3.87
C ASN A 211 -11.52 -0.83 2.78
N LEU A 212 -12.66 -1.45 3.11
CA LEU A 212 -13.35 -2.40 2.22
C LEU A 212 -13.73 -1.72 0.91
N ALA A 213 -13.36 -2.34 -0.22
CA ALA A 213 -13.79 -1.92 -1.54
C ALA A 213 -14.49 -3.08 -2.25
N VAL A 214 -15.63 -2.79 -2.89
CA VAL A 214 -16.40 -3.75 -3.67
C VAL A 214 -16.77 -3.12 -5.00
N ILE A 215 -16.59 -3.87 -6.08
CA ILE A 215 -17.02 -3.50 -7.42
C ILE A 215 -18.11 -4.46 -7.83
N VAL A 216 -19.30 -3.94 -8.14
CA VAL A 216 -20.42 -4.74 -8.62
C VAL A 216 -20.68 -4.39 -10.08
N GLU A 217 -20.26 -5.28 -10.98
CA GLU A 217 -20.52 -5.17 -12.42
C GLU A 217 -22.02 -5.28 -12.69
N ASN A 218 -22.48 -4.56 -13.72
CA ASN A 218 -23.88 -4.54 -14.17
C ASN A 218 -24.89 -4.09 -13.10
N TRP A 219 -24.47 -3.23 -12.16
CA TRP A 219 -25.37 -2.63 -11.17
C TRP A 219 -26.40 -1.69 -11.81
N GLY A 220 -25.97 -0.89 -12.79
CA GLY A 220 -26.79 0.20 -13.35
C GLY A 220 -26.47 1.55 -12.71
N GLN A 221 -27.48 2.43 -12.59
CA GLN A 221 -27.32 3.79 -12.05
C GLN A 221 -28.17 4.08 -10.82
N LYS A 222 -28.84 3.06 -10.29
CA LYS A 222 -29.75 3.27 -9.16
C LYS A 222 -28.96 3.61 -7.89
N PRO A 223 -29.42 4.61 -7.11
CA PRO A 223 -28.85 4.89 -5.80
C PRO A 223 -28.94 3.68 -4.87
N VAL A 224 -28.10 3.65 -3.85
CA VAL A 224 -28.06 2.55 -2.88
C VAL A 224 -28.36 3.04 -1.46
N VAL A 225 -29.06 2.21 -0.69
CA VAL A 225 -29.06 2.26 0.77
C VAL A 225 -28.09 1.20 1.25
N LEU A 226 -27.19 1.58 2.16
CA LEU A 226 -26.22 0.66 2.74
C LEU A 226 -26.52 0.42 4.21
N LYS A 227 -26.48 -0.84 4.64
CA LYS A 227 -26.37 -1.21 6.05
C LYS A 227 -25.09 -1.99 6.32
N LEU A 228 -24.48 -1.70 7.46
CA LEU A 228 -23.31 -2.41 7.99
C LEU A 228 -23.69 -3.04 9.33
N ASN A 229 -23.60 -4.37 9.42
CA ASN A 229 -24.04 -5.14 10.57
C ASN A 229 -25.47 -4.78 11.03
N GLY A 230 -26.37 -4.61 10.05
CA GLY A 230 -27.77 -4.22 10.26
C GLY A 230 -28.00 -2.74 10.56
N LYS A 231 -26.95 -1.92 10.75
CA LYS A 231 -27.08 -0.48 11.00
C LYS A 231 -27.02 0.32 9.70
N PRO A 232 -27.99 1.20 9.40
CA PRO A 232 -27.94 2.05 8.22
C PRO A 232 -26.76 3.02 8.29
N LEU A 233 -26.09 3.23 7.15
CA LEU A 233 -25.00 4.20 6.99
C LEU A 233 -25.41 5.37 6.09
N SER A 234 -24.71 6.50 6.25
CA SER A 234 -24.91 7.71 5.44
C SER A 234 -23.82 7.86 4.39
N GLU A 235 -24.21 7.96 3.12
CA GLU A 235 -23.28 8.22 2.01
C GLU A 235 -22.53 9.56 2.19
N GLY A 236 -21.27 9.61 1.79
CA GLY A 236 -20.39 10.79 1.90
C GLY A 236 -19.79 11.00 3.28
N LYS A 237 -20.38 10.43 4.33
CA LYS A 237 -19.85 10.42 5.70
C LYS A 237 -19.25 9.07 6.08
N ASP A 238 -20.04 8.01 5.93
CA ASP A 238 -19.72 6.68 6.44
C ASP A 238 -19.23 5.72 5.33
N PHE A 239 -19.59 6.00 4.08
CA PHE A 239 -19.13 5.26 2.89
C PHE A 239 -19.20 6.17 1.65
N SER A 240 -18.50 5.78 0.59
CA SER A 240 -18.56 6.45 -0.71
C SER A 240 -18.95 5.47 -1.80
N ILE A 241 -19.72 5.95 -2.77
CA ILE A 241 -20.04 5.22 -3.99
C ILE A 241 -19.57 5.98 -5.23
N GLY A 242 -19.31 5.23 -6.29
CA GLY A 242 -19.09 5.76 -7.63
C GLY A 242 -19.76 4.86 -8.65
N ILE A 243 -20.17 5.44 -9.79
CA ILE A 243 -20.67 4.65 -10.93
C ILE A 243 -19.64 4.75 -12.04
N ARG A 244 -19.04 3.61 -12.40
CA ARG A 244 -18.17 3.50 -13.57
C ARG A 244 -19.00 3.09 -14.77
N LYS A 245 -18.96 3.88 -15.84
CA LYS A 245 -19.60 3.54 -17.12
C LYS A 245 -18.67 2.59 -17.87
N ASP A 246 -19.08 1.33 -18.03
CA ASP A 246 -18.37 0.35 -18.85
C ASP A 246 -19.17 0.05 -20.13
N LEU A 247 -18.55 -0.60 -21.12
CA LEU A 247 -19.16 -0.86 -22.42
C LEU A 247 -20.40 -1.78 -22.36
N ILE A 248 -20.42 -2.69 -21.38
CA ILE A 248 -21.45 -3.74 -21.24
C ILE A 248 -22.55 -3.31 -20.24
N GLY A 249 -22.22 -2.41 -19.32
CA GLY A 249 -23.11 -1.99 -18.25
C GLY A 249 -22.39 -1.06 -17.28
N ASN A 250 -23.15 -0.42 -16.39
CA ASN A 250 -22.55 0.45 -15.38
C ASN A 250 -22.20 -0.36 -14.13
N SER A 251 -21.00 -0.18 -13.62
CA SER A 251 -20.50 -0.84 -12.42
C SER A 251 -20.60 0.09 -11.21
N LEU A 252 -21.10 -0.44 -10.09
CA LEU A 252 -21.05 0.24 -8.81
C LEU A 252 -19.67 0.03 -8.18
N LEU A 253 -19.03 1.12 -7.79
CA LEU A 253 -17.86 1.16 -6.94
C LEU A 253 -18.32 1.52 -5.53
N LEU A 254 -18.05 0.68 -4.55
CA LEU A 254 -18.36 0.92 -3.16
C LEU A 254 -17.06 0.95 -2.36
N TRP A 255 -16.89 1.97 -1.52
CA TRP A 255 -15.79 2.09 -0.58
C TRP A 255 -16.31 2.36 0.84
N LEU A 256 -15.92 1.54 1.79
CA LEU A 256 -16.19 1.71 3.22
C LEU A 256 -14.87 1.84 3.98
N PRO A 257 -14.60 2.99 4.64
CA PRO A 257 -13.41 3.20 5.47
C PRO A 257 -13.52 2.47 6.82
N VAL A 258 -13.75 1.15 6.78
CA VAL A 258 -13.94 0.32 7.97
C VAL A 258 -12.71 -0.53 8.23
N GLU A 259 -12.39 -0.71 9.51
CA GLU A 259 -11.38 -1.66 9.97
C GLU A 259 -12.04 -2.62 10.95
N ASN A 260 -11.92 -3.93 10.69
CA ASN A 260 -12.53 -4.94 11.55
C ASN A 260 -11.78 -6.27 11.48
N MET A 261 -11.62 -6.91 12.63
CA MET A 261 -11.01 -8.23 12.78
C MET A 261 -12.05 -9.31 13.13
N SER A 262 -13.32 -9.02 12.92
CA SER A 262 -14.45 -9.92 13.11
C SER A 262 -15.42 -9.79 11.95
N LYS A 263 -16.23 -10.84 11.76
CA LYS A 263 -17.22 -10.95 10.69
C LYS A 263 -17.96 -9.62 10.45
N VAL A 264 -18.04 -9.21 9.18
CA VAL A 264 -18.76 -8.01 8.74
C VAL A 264 -19.90 -8.43 7.81
N ASP A 265 -21.11 -7.99 8.10
CA ASP A 265 -22.26 -8.13 7.21
C ASP A 265 -22.53 -6.78 6.53
N VAL A 266 -22.67 -6.78 5.19
CA VAL A 266 -22.99 -5.59 4.39
C VAL A 266 -24.22 -5.88 3.54
N GLU A 267 -25.14 -4.93 3.51
CA GLU A 267 -26.38 -4.99 2.73
C GLU A 267 -26.45 -3.74 1.86
N LEU A 268 -26.66 -3.92 0.54
CA LEU A 268 -26.94 -2.86 -0.41
C LEU A 268 -28.33 -3.05 -0.99
N ILE A 269 -29.17 -2.02 -0.92
CA ILE A 269 -30.53 -2.03 -1.48
C ILE A 269 -30.64 -0.93 -2.53
N GLU A 270 -31.12 -1.26 -3.72
CA GLU A 270 -31.48 -0.30 -4.77
C GLU A 270 -32.65 0.58 -4.32
N LYS A 271 -32.56 1.88 -4.58
CA LYS A 271 -33.71 2.80 -4.50
C LYS A 271 -34.45 2.91 -5.82
#